data_AF-A0A2S4JI74-F1
#
_entry.id   AF-A0A2S4JI74-F1
#
_cell.length_a   1.000
_cell.length_b   1.000
_cell.length_c   1.000
_cell.angle_alpha   90.00
_cell.angle_beta   90.00
_cell.angle_gamma   90.00
#
_symmetry.space_group_name_H-M   'P 1'
#
loop_
_entity.id
_entity.type
_entity.pdbx_description
1 polymer ?
#
loop_
_entity_poly.entity_id
_entity_poly.type
_entity_poly.pdbx_seq_one_letter_code
_entity_poly.pdbx_strand_id
1 'polypeptide(L)'
;MGVLYHFSEIFESSDAESIWDIAIPVEDLCAHLKERFGVEYSSNQWVYTQLRRYEDEIGARLFEKKARRDVNTFRVCLHREMLEFIQKQHLYVPQKIKAARGAYDKILSTPPAPQDTPTDDASRDTSVLLGAGSTVYHLASIFIDHQHSTDRTFSLHTHNAGILPMLLGQHVDHRKLSVVAAGGTLDPVTRTLLGDPGMSFTRKKFDFIVQGTSLVWGEDLFIESLQEQRIKKTILNDFEGCKILVLTKHEFQDHPMPGVEPYGKITDYDYVIVPRSIQEHPPKKHDRSFQESLGRFEPEIMNWNYCILRIRTEPGQERPGGR
;
A
#
# COMPACT_ATOMS: atom_id res chain seq x y z
N MET A 1 10.60 7.67 10.89
CA MET A 1 9.93 8.13 9.65
C MET A 1 10.77 9.10 8.81
N GLY A 2 11.30 10.21 9.36
CA GLY A 2 12.01 11.24 8.57
C GLY A 2 13.12 10.72 7.65
N VAL A 3 13.95 9.79 8.12
CA VAL A 3 15.04 9.19 7.32
C VAL A 3 14.53 8.39 6.11
N LEU A 4 13.47 7.60 6.27
CA LEU A 4 12.91 6.78 5.18
C LEU A 4 12.18 7.63 4.14
N TYR A 5 11.54 8.72 4.58
CA TYR A 5 11.02 9.75 3.69
C TYR A 5 12.15 10.35 2.84
N HIS A 6 13.28 10.68 3.47
CA HIS A 6 14.42 11.24 2.75
C HIS A 6 14.95 10.29 1.65
N PHE A 7 15.01 8.99 1.91
CA PHE A 7 15.33 8.01 0.86
C PHE A 7 14.35 8.04 -0.31
N SER A 8 13.05 8.15 -0.02
CA SER A 8 12.01 8.22 -1.06
C SER A 8 12.08 9.54 -1.85
N GLU A 9 12.41 10.65 -1.19
CA GLU A 9 12.58 11.97 -1.82
C GLU A 9 13.81 12.00 -2.74
N ILE A 10 14.98 11.54 -2.25
CA ILE A 10 16.17 11.41 -3.09
C ILE A 10 15.90 10.48 -4.27
N PHE A 11 15.14 9.40 -4.05
CA PHE A 11 14.77 8.51 -5.13
C PHE A 11 13.97 9.23 -6.20
N GLU A 12 12.93 9.98 -5.82
CA GLU A 12 12.12 10.74 -6.78
C GLU A 12 12.91 11.83 -7.51
N SER A 13 13.89 12.47 -6.85
CA SER A 13 14.65 13.61 -7.39
C SER A 13 16.02 13.22 -7.99
N SER A 14 16.28 11.94 -8.26
CA SER A 14 17.57 11.49 -8.81
C SER A 14 17.40 10.54 -9.99
N ASP A 15 18.50 10.31 -10.71
CA ASP A 15 18.57 9.35 -11.82
C ASP A 15 18.70 7.88 -11.36
N ALA A 16 18.61 7.61 -10.05
CA ALA A 16 18.68 6.24 -9.53
C ALA A 16 17.49 5.40 -10.02
N GLU A 17 17.74 4.25 -10.65
CA GLU A 17 16.67 3.35 -11.11
C GLU A 17 16.09 2.50 -9.97
N SER A 18 16.82 2.34 -8.86
CA SER A 18 16.35 1.67 -7.65
C SER A 18 16.60 2.48 -6.37
N ILE A 19 15.67 2.40 -5.42
CA ILE A 19 15.85 2.99 -4.08
C ILE A 19 17.04 2.35 -3.34
N TRP A 20 17.40 1.12 -3.71
CA TRP A 20 18.55 0.38 -3.16
C TRP A 20 19.91 0.91 -3.62
N ASP A 21 19.93 1.74 -4.67
CA ASP A 21 21.15 2.37 -5.17
C ASP A 21 21.51 3.64 -4.40
N ILE A 22 20.59 4.12 -3.57
CA ILE A 22 20.77 5.34 -2.79
C ILE A 22 21.69 5.06 -1.60
N ALA A 23 22.70 5.91 -1.46
CA ALA A 23 23.61 5.92 -0.33
C ALA A 23 23.76 7.37 0.15
N ILE A 24 23.24 7.69 1.32
CA ILE A 24 23.23 9.06 1.85
C ILE A 24 24.44 9.23 2.77
N PRO A 25 25.33 10.21 2.53
CA PRO A 25 26.34 10.61 3.51
C PRO A 25 25.67 10.93 4.85
N VAL A 26 26.24 10.48 5.96
CA VAL A 26 25.63 10.73 7.28
C VAL A 26 25.52 12.23 7.58
N GLU A 27 26.45 13.04 7.07
CA GLU A 27 26.45 14.49 7.21
C GLU A 27 25.21 15.12 6.54
N ASP A 28 24.88 14.68 5.32
CA ASP A 28 23.69 15.13 4.59
C ASP A 28 22.41 14.69 5.31
N LEU A 29 22.41 13.48 5.88
CA LEU A 29 21.30 12.98 6.68
C LEU A 29 21.08 13.83 7.94
N CYS A 30 22.16 14.18 8.65
CA CYS A 30 22.12 15.09 9.80
C CYS A 30 21.55 16.45 9.40
N ALA A 31 22.01 17.02 8.28
CA ALA A 31 21.54 18.29 7.76
C ALA A 31 20.04 18.26 7.45
N HIS A 32 19.57 17.23 6.75
CA HIS A 32 18.15 17.03 6.45
C HIS A 32 17.29 16.93 7.71
N LEU A 33 17.74 16.16 8.72
CA LEU A 33 17.01 16.00 9.97
C LEU A 33 16.92 17.31 10.77
N LYS A 34 18.00 18.11 10.75
CA LYS A 34 18.02 19.43 11.38
C LYS A 34 17.10 20.41 10.65
N GLU A 35 17.19 20.49 9.33
CA GLU A 35 16.39 21.41 8.52
C GLU A 35 14.89 21.12 8.62
N ARG A 36 14.51 19.84 8.47
CA ARG A 36 13.09 19.47 8.36
C ARG A 36 12.39 19.26 9.70
N PHE A 37 13.12 18.79 10.70
CA PHE A 37 12.54 18.39 11.98
C PHE A 37 13.11 19.15 13.18
N GLY A 38 14.09 20.04 12.97
CA GLY A 38 14.76 20.77 14.05
C GLY A 38 15.60 19.88 14.96
N VAL A 39 15.92 18.64 14.54
CA VAL A 39 16.66 17.68 15.37
C VAL A 39 18.15 17.79 15.07
N GLU A 40 18.92 18.18 16.08
CA GLU A 40 20.38 18.27 16.00
C GLU A 40 21.04 17.11 16.74
N TYR A 41 21.97 16.43 16.07
CA TYR A 41 22.72 15.31 16.63
C TYR A 41 24.12 15.76 17.03
N SER A 42 24.56 15.36 18.22
CA SER A 42 25.89 15.69 18.75
C SER A 42 27.03 15.02 18.01
N SER A 43 26.77 13.93 17.28
CA SER A 43 27.74 13.27 16.41
C SER A 43 27.06 12.42 15.33
N ASN A 44 27.78 12.17 14.24
CA ASN A 44 27.35 11.25 13.17
C ASN A 44 27.08 9.83 13.70
N GLN A 45 27.85 9.36 14.69
CA GLN A 45 27.59 8.07 15.35
C GLN A 45 26.27 8.05 16.14
N TRP A 46 25.87 9.19 16.69
CA TRP A 46 24.61 9.26 17.44
C TRP A 46 23.39 9.04 16.54
N VAL A 47 23.40 9.58 15.31
CA VAL A 47 22.34 9.31 14.32
C VAL A 47 22.22 7.82 14.07
N TYR A 48 23.33 7.14 13.78
CA TYR A 48 23.30 5.69 13.50
C TYR A 48 22.82 4.88 14.70
N THR A 49 23.18 5.30 15.92
CA THR A 49 22.67 4.69 17.15
C THR A 49 21.15 4.82 17.26
N GLN A 50 20.57 5.98 16.92
CA GLN A 50 19.11 6.13 16.88
C GLN A 50 18.45 5.27 15.81
N LEU A 51 19.08 5.12 14.63
CA LEU A 51 18.59 4.20 13.60
C LEU A 51 18.55 2.76 14.12
N ARG A 52 19.61 2.30 14.80
CA ARG A 52 19.66 0.96 15.41
C ARG A 52 18.60 0.78 16.50
N ARG A 53 18.42 1.76 17.39
CA ARG A 53 17.37 1.72 18.42
C ARG A 53 15.97 1.60 17.83
N TYR A 54 15.70 2.34 16.75
CA TYR A 54 14.44 2.23 16.03
C TYR A 54 14.24 0.85 15.42
N GLU A 55 15.27 0.27 14.79
CA GLU A 55 15.22 -1.11 14.25
C GLU A 55 14.96 -2.14 15.35
N ASP A 56 15.58 -1.97 16.53
CA ASP A 56 15.37 -2.85 17.68
C ASP A 56 13.93 -2.73 18.24
N GLU A 57 13.37 -1.51 18.27
CA GLU A 57 11.99 -1.25 18.71
C GLU A 57 10.96 -1.92 17.79
N ILE A 58 11.13 -1.80 16.47
CA ILE A 58 10.21 -2.40 15.50
C ILE A 58 10.52 -3.88 15.22
N GLY A 59 11.65 -4.38 15.72
CA GLY A 59 12.13 -5.75 15.50
C GLY A 59 12.52 -6.07 14.06
N ALA A 60 12.94 -5.07 13.27
CA ALA A 60 13.24 -5.25 11.84
C ALA A 60 14.43 -4.40 11.38
N ARG A 61 15.29 -5.00 10.57
CA ARG A 61 16.45 -4.32 9.99
C ARG A 61 16.05 -3.56 8.72
N LEU A 62 16.37 -2.27 8.69
CA LEU A 62 16.04 -1.32 7.63
C LEU A 62 17.26 -0.64 6.99
N PHE A 63 18.37 -0.52 7.71
CA PHE A 63 19.52 0.29 7.31
C PHE A 63 20.84 -0.51 7.32
N GLU A 64 21.73 -0.12 6.41
CA GLU A 64 23.10 -0.60 6.33
C GLU A 64 24.08 0.56 6.40
N LYS A 65 25.14 0.38 7.19
CA LYS A 65 26.29 1.29 7.23
C LYS A 65 27.30 0.84 6.18
N LYS A 66 27.55 1.67 5.15
CA LYS A 66 28.66 1.49 4.22
C LYS A 66 29.81 2.41 4.59
N ALA A 67 30.98 1.84 4.83
CA ALA A 67 32.22 2.58 5.11
C ALA A 67 33.38 2.03 4.28
N ARG A 68 34.33 2.91 3.94
CA ARG A 68 35.65 2.47 3.47
C ARG A 68 36.85 3.06 4.23
N ARG A 69 36.75 4.03 5.16
CA ARG A 69 37.96 4.57 5.84
C ARG A 69 37.84 5.07 7.30
N ASP A 70 36.71 5.55 7.80
CA ASP A 70 36.59 6.18 9.15
C ASP A 70 35.26 5.81 9.85
N VAL A 71 35.24 5.86 11.19
CA VAL A 71 34.06 5.69 12.04
C VAL A 71 33.08 6.85 11.84
N ASN A 72 33.52 8.11 11.70
CA ASN A 72 32.62 9.26 11.62
C ASN A 72 32.15 9.60 10.19
N THR A 73 32.88 9.18 9.17
CA THR A 73 32.48 9.33 7.77
C THR A 73 31.98 8.01 7.19
N PHE A 74 30.65 7.89 7.03
CA PHE A 74 30.01 6.73 6.45
C PHE A 74 28.77 7.12 5.65
N ARG A 75 28.29 6.19 4.83
CA ARG A 75 27.02 6.33 4.12
C ARG A 75 25.99 5.38 4.72
N VAL A 76 24.75 5.85 4.80
CA VAL A 76 23.59 5.05 5.16
C VAL A 76 22.91 4.60 3.87
N CYS A 77 22.65 3.30 3.78
CA CYS A 77 21.85 2.69 2.71
C CYS A 77 20.65 1.99 3.34
N LEU A 78 19.63 1.70 2.53
CA LEU A 78 18.59 0.77 2.92
C LEU A 78 19.13 -0.68 2.87
N HIS A 79 18.68 -1.52 3.80
CA HIS A 79 19.02 -2.93 3.86
C HIS A 79 18.40 -3.70 2.70
N ARG A 80 19.20 -4.39 1.88
CA ARG A 80 18.71 -4.92 0.58
C ARG A 80 17.63 -5.99 0.68
N GLU A 81 17.56 -6.73 1.79
CA GLU A 81 16.64 -7.86 1.97
C GLU A 81 15.40 -7.45 2.78
N MET A 82 14.63 -6.47 2.28
CA MET A 82 13.35 -6.06 2.88
C MET A 82 12.19 -6.93 2.38
N LEU A 83 12.12 -8.17 2.86
CA LEU A 83 11.11 -9.14 2.45
C LEU A 83 9.88 -9.13 3.35
N GLU A 84 10.05 -8.77 4.63
CA GLU A 84 9.01 -8.84 5.63
C GLU A 84 8.06 -7.64 5.58
N PHE A 85 6.83 -7.84 6.06
CA PHE A 85 5.80 -6.81 6.12
C PHE A 85 6.28 -5.52 6.79
N ILE A 86 6.92 -5.62 7.96
CA ILE A 86 7.40 -4.45 8.71
C ILE A 86 8.43 -3.69 7.88
N GLN A 87 9.32 -4.38 7.17
CA GLN A 87 10.30 -3.72 6.31
C GLN A 87 9.62 -3.07 5.10
N LYS A 88 8.75 -3.81 4.41
CA LYS A 88 7.97 -3.32 3.27
C LYS A 88 7.13 -2.09 3.63
N GLN A 89 6.62 -1.99 4.86
CA GLN A 89 5.89 -0.81 5.35
C GLN A 89 6.71 0.48 5.25
N HIS A 90 8.04 0.40 5.31
CA HIS A 90 8.94 1.54 5.32
C HIS A 90 9.46 1.94 3.93
N LEU A 91 9.14 1.18 2.88
CA LEU A 91 9.54 1.49 1.50
C LEU A 91 8.48 2.33 0.79
N TYR A 92 8.91 3.33 0.03
CA TYR A 92 8.03 4.15 -0.83
C TYR A 92 6.83 4.75 -0.08
N VAL A 93 7.04 5.15 1.17
CA VAL A 93 5.97 5.60 2.06
C VAL A 93 5.17 6.77 1.49
N PRO A 94 5.79 7.84 0.92
CA PRO A 94 5.04 8.92 0.30
C PRO A 94 4.10 8.43 -0.81
N GLN A 95 4.57 7.52 -1.67
CA GLN A 95 3.82 6.94 -2.78
C GLN A 95 2.66 6.09 -2.27
N LYS A 96 2.89 5.27 -1.24
CA LYS A 96 1.85 4.45 -0.60
C LYS A 96 0.75 5.31 0.01
N ILE A 97 1.12 6.38 0.72
CA ILE A 97 0.15 7.31 1.30
C ILE A 97 -0.66 8.03 0.21
N LYS A 98 0.00 8.48 -0.87
CA LYS A 98 -0.69 9.10 -2.02
C LYS A 98 -1.73 8.15 -2.64
N ALA A 99 -1.36 6.90 -2.93
CA ALA A 99 -2.27 5.91 -3.48
C ALA A 99 -3.40 5.54 -2.50
N ALA A 100 -3.08 5.35 -1.22
CA ALA A 100 -4.05 5.06 -0.18
C ALA A 100 -5.07 6.21 0.01
N ARG A 101 -4.64 7.47 -0.09
CA ARG A 101 -5.55 8.63 -0.10
C ARG A 101 -6.49 8.59 -1.29
N GLY A 102 -5.99 8.25 -2.48
CA GLY A 102 -6.85 8.07 -3.65
C GLY A 102 -7.91 6.98 -3.44
N ALA A 103 -7.55 5.86 -2.81
CA ALA A 103 -8.52 4.81 -2.48
C ALA A 103 -9.58 5.30 -1.49
N TYR A 104 -9.17 6.02 -0.45
CA TYR A 104 -10.09 6.61 0.52
C TYR A 104 -11.05 7.60 -0.14
N ASP A 105 -10.54 8.51 -0.98
CA ASP A 105 -11.36 9.50 -1.69
C ASP A 105 -12.33 8.82 -2.66
N LYS A 106 -11.93 7.73 -3.33
CA LYS A 106 -12.82 6.92 -4.18
C LYS A 106 -13.96 6.29 -3.37
N ILE A 107 -13.65 5.74 -2.20
CA ILE A 107 -14.64 5.16 -1.28
C ILE A 107 -15.62 6.22 -0.77
N LEU A 108 -15.12 7.41 -0.42
CA LEU A 108 -15.98 8.50 0.06
C LEU A 108 -16.87 9.10 -1.03
N SER A 109 -16.33 9.30 -2.23
CA SER A 109 -17.06 9.91 -3.35
C SER A 109 -18.09 8.98 -4.00
N THR A 110 -17.93 7.66 -3.83
CA THR A 110 -18.85 6.68 -4.39
C THR A 110 -19.93 6.33 -3.33
N PRO A 111 -21.23 6.40 -3.65
CA PRO A 111 -22.27 5.93 -2.75
C PRO A 111 -22.19 4.39 -2.61
N PRO A 112 -22.53 3.81 -1.44
CA PRO A 112 -22.63 2.37 -1.29
C PRO A 112 -23.64 1.77 -2.27
N ALA A 113 -23.44 0.52 -2.69
CA ALA A 113 -24.36 -0.15 -3.61
C ALA A 113 -25.75 -0.31 -2.97
N PRO A 114 -26.86 -0.18 -3.74
CA PRO A 114 -28.21 -0.47 -3.23
C PRO A 114 -28.28 -1.90 -2.66
N GLN A 115 -28.97 -2.09 -1.52
CA GLN A 115 -29.26 -3.45 -1.01
C GLN A 115 -30.58 -3.96 -1.57
N ASP A 116 -30.67 -5.27 -1.75
CA ASP A 116 -31.91 -5.98 -2.11
C ASP A 116 -32.89 -6.10 -0.93
N THR A 117 -32.56 -5.52 0.23
CA THR A 117 -33.37 -5.56 1.45
C THR A 117 -33.83 -4.16 1.87
N PRO A 118 -35.14 -3.95 2.05
CA PRO A 118 -35.70 -2.66 2.43
C PRO A 118 -35.55 -2.49 3.94
N THR A 119 -34.47 -1.86 4.37
CA THR A 119 -34.39 -1.27 5.71
C THR A 119 -34.30 0.23 5.57
N ASP A 120 -35.30 0.93 6.11
CA ASP A 120 -35.46 2.39 6.18
C ASP A 120 -34.34 3.12 6.99
N ASP A 121 -33.21 2.47 7.20
CA ASP A 121 -32.14 3.02 8.03
C ASP A 121 -31.18 3.85 7.18
N ALA A 122 -31.27 5.17 7.33
CA ALA A 122 -30.47 6.17 6.62
C ALA A 122 -28.97 6.15 6.98
N SER A 123 -28.51 5.19 7.80
CA SER A 123 -27.11 5.03 8.21
C SER A 123 -26.62 3.60 8.01
N ARG A 124 -26.56 3.15 6.75
CA ARG A 124 -25.86 1.91 6.42
C ARG A 124 -24.33 2.10 6.57
N ASP A 125 -23.69 1.17 7.27
CA ASP A 125 -22.23 1.02 7.28
C ASP A 125 -21.69 0.69 5.89
N THR A 126 -20.68 1.44 5.44
CA THR A 126 -19.94 1.14 4.21
C THR A 126 -18.98 -0.02 4.46
N SER A 127 -19.15 -1.11 3.73
CA SER A 127 -18.36 -2.33 3.90
C SER A 127 -17.12 -2.33 3.00
N VAL A 128 -15.93 -2.43 3.61
CA VAL A 128 -14.66 -2.37 2.90
C VAL A 128 -13.81 -3.59 3.26
N LEU A 129 -13.44 -4.40 2.27
CA LEU A 129 -12.45 -5.45 2.43
C LEU A 129 -11.05 -4.93 2.12
N LEU A 130 -10.23 -4.82 3.15
CA LEU A 130 -8.83 -4.44 3.12
C LEU A 130 -7.95 -5.69 2.95
N GLY A 131 -7.35 -5.83 1.77
CA GLY A 131 -6.38 -6.89 1.47
C GLY A 131 -5.10 -6.81 2.30
N ALA A 132 -4.25 -7.83 2.17
CA ALA A 132 -2.92 -7.83 2.77
C ALA A 132 -1.96 -6.87 2.06
N GLY A 133 -0.99 -6.34 2.82
CA GLY A 133 0.12 -5.54 2.30
C GLY A 133 0.29 -4.17 2.94
N SER A 134 1.46 -3.56 2.70
CA SER A 134 1.85 -2.29 3.32
C SER A 134 1.13 -1.06 2.75
N THR A 135 0.73 -1.06 1.48
CA THR A 135 -0.06 0.06 0.93
C THR A 135 -1.44 0.12 1.57
N VAL A 136 -2.08 -1.04 1.76
CA VAL A 136 -3.38 -1.15 2.45
C VAL A 136 -3.26 -0.80 3.94
N TYR A 137 -2.09 -1.03 4.56
CA TYR A 137 -1.82 -0.53 5.90
C TYR A 137 -1.99 0.99 6.01
N HIS A 138 -1.48 1.75 5.04
CA HIS A 138 -1.65 3.20 5.05
C HIS A 138 -3.10 3.63 4.81
N LEU A 139 -3.88 2.85 4.04
CA LEU A 139 -5.32 3.11 3.90
C LEU A 139 -6.05 2.94 5.24
N ALA A 140 -5.74 1.88 6.00
CA ALA A 140 -6.29 1.70 7.34
C ALA A 140 -5.96 2.85 8.29
N SER A 141 -4.73 3.39 8.22
CA SER A 141 -4.33 4.58 8.99
C SER A 141 -5.16 5.81 8.60
N ILE A 142 -5.42 6.01 7.31
CA ILE A 142 -6.22 7.15 6.82
C ILE A 142 -7.66 7.07 7.32
N PHE A 143 -8.26 5.87 7.39
CA PHE A 143 -9.58 5.68 8.00
C PHE A 143 -9.60 6.16 9.45
N ILE A 144 -8.59 5.81 10.24
CA ILE A 144 -8.48 6.24 11.64
C ILE A 144 -8.35 7.76 11.73
N ASP A 145 -7.46 8.36 10.93
CA ASP A 145 -7.24 9.81 10.93
C ASP A 145 -8.48 10.61 10.54
N HIS A 146 -9.39 10.02 9.74
CA HIS A 146 -10.57 10.67 9.17
C HIS A 146 -11.90 10.13 9.70
N GLN A 147 -11.88 9.31 10.76
CA GLN A 147 -13.09 8.68 11.33
C GLN A 147 -14.17 9.67 11.79
N HIS A 148 -13.80 10.94 12.05
CA HIS A 148 -14.70 12.01 12.43
C HIS A 148 -14.90 13.07 11.33
N SER A 149 -14.29 12.90 10.16
CA SER A 149 -14.43 13.85 9.05
C SER A 149 -15.65 13.58 8.17
N THR A 150 -16.43 12.55 8.48
CA THR A 150 -17.64 12.16 7.74
C THR A 150 -18.69 11.57 8.67
N ASP A 151 -19.96 11.71 8.30
CA ASP A 151 -21.06 11.07 9.00
C ASP A 151 -21.14 9.57 8.72
N ARG A 152 -20.51 9.10 7.63
CA ARG A 152 -20.46 7.68 7.28
C ARG A 152 -19.79 6.84 8.35
N THR A 153 -20.34 5.67 8.57
CA THR A 153 -19.76 4.58 9.35
C THR A 153 -19.15 3.55 8.41
N PHE A 154 -18.08 2.89 8.85
CA PHE A 154 -17.37 1.89 8.05
C PHE A 154 -17.24 0.58 8.79
N SER A 155 -17.36 -0.50 8.02
CA SER A 155 -17.09 -1.86 8.46
C SER A 155 -15.88 -2.38 7.68
N LEU A 156 -14.72 -2.37 8.35
CA LEU A 156 -13.42 -2.72 7.79
C LEU A 156 -13.14 -4.20 8.03
N HIS A 157 -13.12 -4.97 6.94
CA HIS A 157 -12.77 -6.38 6.94
C HIS A 157 -11.33 -6.56 6.50
N THR A 158 -10.56 -7.45 7.11
CA THR A 158 -9.17 -7.61 6.69
C THR A 158 -8.57 -8.99 6.92
N HIS A 159 -7.69 -9.38 6.00
CA HIS A 159 -6.73 -10.46 6.19
C HIS A 159 -5.36 -9.95 6.67
N ASN A 160 -5.19 -8.65 6.86
CA ASN A 160 -3.90 -8.06 7.23
C ASN A 160 -3.78 -8.02 8.75
N ALA A 161 -3.11 -8.98 9.36
CA ALA A 161 -2.84 -8.94 10.80
C ALA A 161 -1.96 -7.73 11.19
N GLY A 162 -1.15 -7.24 10.25
CA GLY A 162 -0.25 -6.11 10.45
C GLY A 162 -0.97 -4.79 10.77
N ILE A 163 -2.23 -4.63 10.36
CA ILE A 163 -3.03 -3.41 10.66
C ILE A 163 -3.84 -3.51 11.95
N LEU A 164 -4.03 -4.72 12.50
CA LEU A 164 -4.93 -4.93 13.64
C LEU A 164 -4.51 -4.17 14.91
N PRO A 165 -3.22 -4.13 15.31
CA PRO A 165 -2.83 -3.37 16.51
C PRO A 165 -3.18 -1.88 16.40
N MET A 166 -3.11 -1.31 15.20
CA MET A 166 -3.45 0.08 14.93
C MET A 166 -4.98 0.27 14.93
N LEU A 167 -5.72 -0.59 14.24
CA LEU A 167 -7.18 -0.53 14.15
C LEU A 167 -7.90 -0.79 15.48
N LEU A 168 -7.28 -1.53 16.40
CA LEU A 168 -7.82 -1.85 17.73
C LEU A 168 -7.26 -0.94 18.84
N GLY A 169 -6.59 0.16 18.47
CA GLY A 169 -6.04 1.12 19.41
C GLY A 169 -7.12 1.92 20.14
N GLN A 170 -6.84 2.35 21.37
CA GLN A 170 -7.79 3.10 22.22
C GLN A 170 -8.28 4.43 21.64
N HIS A 171 -7.57 4.98 20.65
CA HIS A 171 -7.90 6.23 19.97
C HIS A 171 -8.88 6.04 18.80
N VAL A 172 -9.27 4.79 18.49
CA VAL A 172 -10.22 4.47 17.42
C VAL A 172 -11.64 4.47 17.98
N ASP A 173 -12.53 5.26 17.37
CA ASP A 173 -13.97 5.25 17.64
C ASP A 173 -14.62 4.07 16.92
N HIS A 174 -14.76 2.96 17.64
CA HIS A 174 -15.37 1.74 17.12
C HIS A 174 -16.87 1.84 16.82
N ARG A 175 -17.53 2.96 17.14
CA ARG A 175 -18.89 3.26 16.68
C ARG A 175 -18.88 3.79 15.24
N LYS A 176 -17.75 4.36 14.80
CA LYS A 176 -17.53 4.86 13.43
C LYS A 176 -16.80 3.83 12.57
N LEU A 177 -15.88 3.06 13.16
CA LEU A 177 -15.06 2.06 12.47
C LEU A 177 -15.20 0.69 13.15
N SER A 178 -16.09 -0.15 12.63
CA SER A 178 -16.15 -1.56 13.03
C SER A 178 -15.06 -2.36 12.30
N VAL A 179 -14.42 -3.29 13.01
CA VAL A 179 -13.27 -4.05 12.49
C VAL A 179 -13.55 -5.54 12.57
N VAL A 180 -13.39 -6.25 11.45
CA VAL A 180 -13.56 -7.69 11.34
C VAL A 180 -12.31 -8.30 10.74
N ALA A 181 -11.58 -9.08 11.55
CA ALA A 181 -10.44 -9.84 11.07
C ALA A 181 -10.89 -11.20 10.53
N ALA A 182 -10.26 -11.66 9.45
CA ALA A 182 -10.38 -13.04 8.99
C ALA A 182 -9.87 -14.02 10.08
N GLY A 183 -10.58 -15.12 10.31
CA GLY A 183 -10.03 -16.24 11.09
C GLY A 183 -8.91 -16.96 10.31
N GLY A 184 -7.98 -17.62 10.99
CA GLY A 184 -6.96 -18.44 10.33
C GLY A 184 -5.60 -18.49 11.03
N THR A 185 -4.60 -19.02 10.32
CA THR A 185 -3.20 -19.04 10.77
C THR A 185 -2.49 -17.76 10.35
N LEU A 186 -1.59 -17.21 11.16
CA LEU A 186 -0.82 -16.04 10.79
C LEU A 186 0.42 -16.42 9.96
N ASP A 187 0.57 -15.86 8.76
CA ASP A 187 1.85 -15.80 8.04
C ASP A 187 2.73 -14.72 8.71
N PRO A 188 3.85 -15.09 9.36
CA PRO A 188 4.69 -14.12 10.07
C PRO A 188 5.43 -13.17 9.13
N VAL A 189 5.69 -13.56 7.88
CA VAL A 189 6.48 -12.75 6.92
C VAL A 189 5.61 -11.66 6.31
N THR A 190 4.44 -12.03 5.79
CA THR A 190 3.52 -11.08 5.13
C THR A 190 2.53 -10.43 6.11
N ARG A 191 2.48 -10.94 7.36
CA ARG A 191 1.44 -10.62 8.37
C ARG A 191 0.03 -10.81 7.83
N THR A 192 -0.17 -11.84 7.02
CA THR A 192 -1.48 -12.19 6.46
C THR A 192 -2.15 -13.29 7.30
N LEU A 193 -3.43 -13.13 7.59
CA LEU A 193 -4.29 -14.15 8.18
C LEU A 193 -4.74 -15.12 7.09
N LEU A 194 -4.15 -16.30 7.15
CA LEU A 194 -4.33 -17.43 6.25
C LEU A 194 -5.49 -18.30 6.75
N GLY A 195 -6.71 -17.87 6.46
CA GLY A 195 -7.92 -18.67 6.57
C GLY A 195 -8.46 -19.01 5.19
N ASP A 196 -9.35 -20.01 5.13
CA ASP A 196 -10.19 -20.20 3.95
C ASP A 196 -11.05 -18.94 3.77
N PRO A 197 -10.90 -18.15 2.69
CA PRO A 197 -11.67 -16.92 2.51
C PRO A 197 -13.19 -17.15 2.53
N GLY A 198 -13.66 -18.32 2.09
CA GLY A 198 -15.07 -18.71 2.11
C GLY A 198 -15.62 -18.97 3.52
N MET A 199 -14.76 -19.24 4.49
CA MET A 199 -15.12 -19.39 5.91
C MET A 199 -14.64 -18.23 6.78
N SER A 200 -13.71 -17.41 6.28
CA SER A 200 -13.09 -16.31 7.01
C SER A 200 -14.02 -15.11 7.20
N PHE A 201 -14.97 -14.93 6.28
CA PHE A 201 -15.99 -13.91 6.38
C PHE A 201 -17.37 -14.53 6.19
N THR A 202 -18.34 -14.08 6.98
CA THR A 202 -19.74 -14.49 6.88
C THR A 202 -20.44 -13.93 5.62
N ARG A 203 -19.79 -13.03 4.89
CA ARG A 203 -20.28 -12.42 3.65
C ARG A 203 -19.21 -12.44 2.56
N LYS A 204 -19.64 -12.56 1.29
CA LYS A 204 -18.79 -12.41 0.09
C LYS A 204 -19.06 -11.13 -0.70
N LYS A 205 -20.01 -10.30 -0.26
CA LYS A 205 -20.38 -9.02 -0.89
C LYS A 205 -19.90 -7.86 -0.03
N PHE A 206 -19.15 -6.96 -0.64
CA PHE A 206 -18.60 -5.74 -0.05
C PHE A 206 -18.92 -4.55 -0.95
N ASP A 207 -18.97 -3.34 -0.40
CA ASP A 207 -19.07 -2.13 -1.23
C ASP A 207 -17.76 -1.92 -1.98
N PHE A 208 -16.64 -2.11 -1.28
CA PHE A 208 -15.30 -1.96 -1.84
C PHE A 208 -14.38 -3.10 -1.41
N ILE A 209 -13.53 -3.53 -2.34
CA ILE A 209 -12.45 -4.50 -2.10
C ILE A 209 -11.16 -3.83 -2.54
N VAL A 210 -10.25 -3.56 -1.61
CA VAL A 210 -8.98 -2.86 -1.89
C VAL A 210 -7.81 -3.82 -1.72
N GLN A 211 -7.06 -4.07 -2.78
CA GLN A 211 -5.89 -4.94 -2.76
C GLN A 211 -4.66 -4.23 -3.33
N GLY A 212 -3.48 -4.59 -2.83
CA GLY A 212 -2.20 -4.29 -3.48
C GLY A 212 -1.57 -5.57 -4.03
N THR A 213 -0.45 -5.42 -4.74
CA THR A 213 0.36 -6.53 -5.28
C THR A 213 1.83 -6.31 -4.96
N SER A 214 2.67 -7.34 -5.10
CA SER A 214 4.13 -7.17 -4.99
C SER A 214 4.77 -6.91 -6.35
N LEU A 215 4.22 -7.48 -7.41
CA LEU A 215 4.76 -7.35 -8.76
C LEU A 215 3.65 -7.33 -9.81
N VAL A 216 3.89 -6.53 -10.85
CA VAL A 216 3.10 -6.44 -12.08
C VAL A 216 4.03 -6.72 -13.26
N TRP A 217 3.68 -7.70 -14.08
CA TRP A 217 4.39 -7.99 -15.32
C TRP A 217 3.38 -8.17 -16.46
N GLY A 218 3.44 -7.28 -17.46
CA GLY A 218 2.37 -7.15 -18.44
C GLY A 218 1.05 -6.80 -17.73
N GLU A 219 0.09 -7.71 -17.77
CA GLU A 219 -1.20 -7.57 -17.06
C GLU A 219 -1.27 -8.43 -15.80
N ASP A 220 -0.31 -9.33 -15.61
CA ASP A 220 -0.35 -10.35 -14.58
C ASP A 220 0.14 -9.80 -13.23
N LEU A 221 -0.55 -10.21 -12.17
CA LEU A 221 -0.32 -9.77 -10.79
C LEU A 221 0.27 -10.91 -9.95
N PHE A 222 1.34 -10.61 -9.21
CA PHE A 222 2.11 -11.60 -8.46
C PHE A 222 2.31 -11.19 -7.00
N ILE A 223 2.35 -12.19 -6.13
CA ILE A 223 2.68 -12.08 -4.71
C ILE A 223 3.56 -13.26 -4.30
N GLU A 224 4.55 -13.02 -3.44
CA GLU A 224 5.58 -14.01 -3.11
C GLU A 224 5.03 -15.24 -2.37
N SER A 225 4.04 -15.05 -1.50
CA SER A 225 3.46 -16.13 -0.69
C SER A 225 2.40 -16.89 -1.48
N LEU A 226 2.60 -18.20 -1.68
CA LEU A 226 1.62 -19.08 -2.33
C LEU A 226 0.27 -19.08 -1.61
N GLN A 227 0.26 -18.94 -0.29
CA GLN A 227 -0.97 -18.89 0.49
C GLN A 227 -1.68 -17.55 0.33
N GLU A 228 -0.96 -16.43 0.37
CA GLU A 228 -1.53 -15.10 0.06
C GLU A 228 -2.04 -15.03 -1.38
N GLN A 229 -1.32 -15.65 -2.32
CA GLN A 229 -1.72 -15.76 -3.72
C GLN A 229 -3.09 -16.42 -3.86
N ARG A 230 -3.31 -17.56 -3.18
CA ARG A 230 -4.61 -18.25 -3.18
C ARG A 230 -5.72 -17.37 -2.60
N ILE A 231 -5.47 -16.72 -1.48
CA ILE A 231 -6.45 -15.82 -0.83
C ILE A 231 -6.82 -14.66 -1.76
N LYS A 232 -5.83 -14.00 -2.35
CA LYS A 232 -6.07 -12.89 -3.29
C LYS A 232 -6.85 -13.35 -4.51
N LYS A 233 -6.49 -14.50 -5.08
CA LYS A 233 -7.20 -15.11 -6.21
C LYS A 233 -8.66 -15.41 -5.88
N THR A 234 -8.93 -16.01 -4.72
CA THR A 234 -10.29 -16.28 -4.26
C THR A 234 -11.09 -14.99 -4.03
N ILE A 235 -10.50 -13.97 -3.41
CA ILE A 235 -11.18 -12.67 -3.24
C ILE A 235 -11.49 -12.04 -4.60
N LEU A 236 -10.54 -12.09 -5.54
CA LEU A 236 -10.70 -11.50 -6.86
C LEU A 236 -11.83 -12.16 -7.67
N ASN A 237 -11.95 -13.49 -7.57
CA ASN A 237 -12.90 -14.27 -8.37
C ASN A 237 -14.27 -14.44 -7.71
N ASP A 238 -14.29 -14.70 -6.40
CA ASP A 238 -15.50 -15.17 -5.71
C ASP A 238 -16.22 -14.08 -4.92
N PHE A 239 -15.59 -12.92 -4.72
CA PHE A 239 -16.17 -11.83 -3.93
C PHE A 239 -16.73 -10.74 -4.86
N GLU A 240 -17.88 -10.20 -4.45
CA GLU A 240 -18.60 -9.14 -5.14
C GLU A 240 -18.32 -7.79 -4.47
N GLY A 241 -18.17 -6.75 -5.29
CA GLY A 241 -17.92 -5.38 -4.84
C GLY A 241 -17.06 -4.61 -5.82
N CYS A 242 -16.94 -3.30 -5.60
CA CYS A 242 -16.05 -2.45 -6.40
C CYS A 242 -14.58 -2.77 -6.06
N LYS A 243 -13.85 -3.37 -7.00
CA LYS A 243 -12.48 -3.85 -6.84
C LYS A 243 -11.48 -2.77 -7.21
N ILE A 244 -10.63 -2.40 -6.25
CA ILE A 244 -9.63 -1.34 -6.37
C ILE A 244 -8.24 -1.94 -6.17
N LEU A 245 -7.40 -1.83 -7.20
CA LEU A 245 -5.98 -2.15 -7.11
C LEU A 245 -5.20 -0.88 -6.76
N VAL A 246 -4.52 -0.87 -5.62
CA VAL A 246 -3.62 0.22 -5.21
C VAL A 246 -2.17 -0.13 -5.51
N LEU A 247 -1.48 0.74 -6.25
CA LEU A 247 -0.10 0.53 -6.70
C LEU A 247 0.75 1.77 -6.38
N THR A 248 2.03 1.56 -6.10
CA THR A 248 3.03 2.64 -6.01
C THR A 248 3.74 2.88 -7.34
N LYS A 249 3.46 2.04 -8.34
CA LYS A 249 4.16 1.86 -9.63
C LYS A 249 5.47 1.10 -9.52
N HIS A 250 6.12 1.05 -8.35
CA HIS A 250 7.36 0.29 -8.18
C HIS A 250 7.17 -1.22 -8.30
N GLU A 251 5.93 -1.68 -8.30
CA GLU A 251 5.56 -3.07 -8.55
C GLU A 251 5.76 -3.46 -10.03
N PHE A 252 5.83 -2.52 -10.98
CA PHE A 252 6.04 -2.83 -12.40
C PHE A 252 7.48 -3.30 -12.65
N GLN A 253 7.62 -4.52 -13.19
CA GLN A 253 8.91 -5.17 -13.47
C GLN A 253 8.93 -5.71 -14.91
N ASP A 254 10.14 -5.95 -15.44
CA ASP A 254 10.34 -6.44 -16.81
C ASP A 254 10.20 -7.97 -16.95
N HIS A 255 10.26 -8.68 -15.83
CA HIS A 255 10.21 -10.13 -15.80
C HIS A 255 9.20 -10.59 -14.75
N PRO A 256 8.60 -11.78 -14.93
CA PRO A 256 7.72 -12.34 -13.93
C PRO A 256 8.49 -12.70 -12.65
N MET A 257 7.75 -12.94 -11.58
CA MET A 257 8.31 -13.47 -10.35
C MET A 257 8.75 -14.94 -10.55
N PRO A 258 10.03 -15.29 -10.33
CA PRO A 258 10.52 -16.64 -10.60
C PRO A 258 9.79 -17.71 -9.78
N GLY A 259 9.27 -18.73 -10.45
CA GLY A 259 8.63 -19.88 -9.79
C GLY A 259 7.27 -19.58 -9.13
N VAL A 260 6.69 -18.41 -9.40
CA VAL A 260 5.40 -17.99 -8.82
C VAL A 260 4.40 -17.71 -9.94
N GLU A 261 3.23 -18.35 -9.87
CA GLU A 261 2.14 -18.10 -10.80
C GLU A 261 1.43 -16.76 -10.52
N PRO A 262 0.75 -16.16 -11.50
CA PRO A 262 -0.07 -15.00 -11.24
C PRO A 262 -1.35 -15.36 -10.48
N TYR A 263 -1.77 -14.49 -9.56
CA TYR A 263 -3.04 -14.66 -8.85
C TYR A 263 -4.24 -14.09 -9.60
N GLY A 264 -3.99 -13.18 -10.54
CA GLY A 264 -5.00 -12.51 -11.37
C GLY A 264 -4.35 -11.47 -12.28
N LYS A 265 -5.20 -10.64 -12.90
CA LYS A 265 -4.81 -9.59 -13.84
C LYS A 265 -5.24 -8.22 -13.37
N ILE A 266 -4.59 -7.18 -13.88
CA ILE A 266 -5.00 -5.77 -13.66
C ILE A 266 -6.45 -5.57 -14.12
N THR A 267 -6.86 -6.21 -15.21
CA THR A 267 -8.18 -6.08 -15.83
C THR A 267 -9.31 -6.72 -15.03
N ASP A 268 -8.99 -7.55 -14.03
CA ASP A 268 -9.97 -8.14 -13.10
C ASP A 268 -10.48 -7.14 -12.06
N TYR A 269 -9.90 -5.94 -12.00
CA TYR A 269 -10.33 -4.85 -11.13
C TYR A 269 -11.26 -3.87 -11.85
N ASP A 270 -11.93 -3.01 -11.08
CA ASP A 270 -12.72 -1.89 -11.60
C ASP A 270 -11.86 -0.62 -11.71
N TYR A 271 -10.96 -0.45 -10.73
CA TYR A 271 -10.10 0.72 -10.63
C TYR A 271 -8.65 0.37 -10.30
N VAL A 272 -7.74 1.16 -10.86
CA VAL A 272 -6.32 1.21 -10.48
C VAL A 272 -6.04 2.59 -9.93
N ILE A 273 -5.40 2.64 -8.77
CA ILE A 273 -5.02 3.90 -8.12
C ILE A 273 -3.50 3.94 -7.98
N VAL A 274 -2.91 4.99 -8.54
CA VAL A 274 -1.45 5.20 -8.56
C VAL A 274 -1.09 6.58 -8.05
N PRO A 275 0.07 6.76 -7.40
CA PRO A 275 0.57 8.09 -7.06
C PRO A 275 0.89 8.88 -8.33
N ARG A 276 0.71 10.20 -8.24
CA ARG A 276 1.32 11.14 -9.18
C ARG A 276 2.63 11.65 -8.61
N SER A 277 3.58 11.76 -9.51
CA SER A 277 4.85 12.44 -9.28
C SER A 277 4.85 13.69 -10.14
N ILE A 278 5.21 14.83 -9.56
CA ILE A 278 5.53 16.04 -10.30
C ILE A 278 6.93 15.75 -10.84
N GLN A 279 7.04 15.38 -12.12
CA GLN A 279 8.32 14.99 -12.71
C GLN A 279 9.14 16.24 -13.00
N GLU A 280 10.19 16.47 -12.20
CA GLU A 280 11.31 17.36 -12.55
C GLU A 280 12.40 16.63 -13.35
N HIS A 281 12.35 15.28 -13.36
CA HIS A 281 13.33 14.38 -13.98
C HIS A 281 12.69 13.45 -15.02
N PRO A 282 13.49 12.84 -15.92
CA PRO A 282 12.99 11.84 -16.87
C PRO A 282 12.26 10.68 -16.17
N PRO A 283 11.23 10.09 -16.81
CA PRO A 283 10.49 8.98 -16.22
C PRO A 283 11.40 7.79 -15.96
N LYS A 284 11.37 7.26 -14.73
CA LYS A 284 12.09 6.05 -14.34
C LYS A 284 11.55 4.83 -15.09
N LYS A 285 12.28 3.72 -15.06
CA LYS A 285 11.89 2.50 -15.76
C LYS A 285 10.46 2.03 -15.45
N HIS A 286 10.09 1.99 -14.17
CA HIS A 286 8.75 1.58 -13.75
C HIS A 286 7.64 2.56 -14.17
N ASP A 287 7.94 3.86 -14.32
CA ASP A 287 6.99 4.81 -14.91
C ASP A 287 6.75 4.52 -16.39
N ARG A 288 7.80 4.15 -17.14
CA ARG A 288 7.69 3.76 -18.56
C ARG A 288 6.85 2.50 -18.72
N SER A 289 7.10 1.46 -17.93
CA SER A 289 6.30 0.23 -17.92
C SER A 289 4.83 0.50 -17.58
N PHE A 290 4.57 1.40 -16.63
CA PHE A 290 3.21 1.85 -16.34
C PHE A 290 2.58 2.63 -17.51
N GLN A 291 3.34 3.49 -18.18
CA GLN A 291 2.86 4.26 -19.34
C GLN A 291 2.42 3.36 -20.51
N GLU A 292 3.12 2.26 -20.76
CA GLU A 292 2.72 1.24 -21.75
C GLU A 292 1.37 0.59 -21.42
N SER A 293 0.97 0.64 -20.15
CA SER A 293 -0.32 0.12 -19.68
C SER A 293 -1.46 1.13 -19.81
N LEU A 294 -1.20 2.42 -20.03
CA LEU A 294 -2.19 3.49 -19.99
C LEU A 294 -3.34 3.35 -20.99
N GLY A 295 -3.10 2.73 -22.15
CA GLY A 295 -4.15 2.53 -23.18
C GLY A 295 -5.34 1.71 -22.69
N ARG A 296 -5.20 1.01 -21.56
CA ARG A 296 -6.21 0.16 -20.92
C ARG A 296 -7.08 0.89 -19.90
N PHE A 297 -6.77 2.15 -19.62
CA PHE A 297 -7.42 2.90 -18.57
C PHE A 297 -8.14 4.14 -19.09
N GLU A 298 -9.21 4.51 -18.39
CA GLU A 298 -9.88 5.80 -18.50
C GLU A 298 -9.65 6.61 -17.23
N PRO A 299 -9.08 7.83 -17.32
CA PRO A 299 -8.94 8.68 -16.15
C PRO A 299 -10.32 9.04 -15.58
N GLU A 300 -10.55 8.74 -14.30
CA GLU A 300 -11.77 9.14 -13.60
C GLU A 300 -11.52 10.37 -12.72
N ILE A 301 -10.47 10.33 -11.89
CA ILE A 301 -10.07 11.46 -11.04
C ILE A 301 -8.57 11.69 -11.18
N MET A 302 -8.21 12.93 -11.50
CA MET A 302 -6.82 13.38 -11.61
C MET A 302 -6.53 14.40 -10.50
N ASN A 303 -6.22 13.90 -9.30
CA ASN A 303 -5.77 14.74 -8.20
C ASN A 303 -4.33 15.22 -8.47
N TRP A 304 -3.85 16.21 -7.71
CA TRP A 304 -2.44 16.61 -7.75
C TRP A 304 -1.51 15.47 -7.27
N ASN A 305 -1.97 14.66 -6.31
CA ASN A 305 -1.18 13.64 -5.63
C ASN A 305 -1.34 12.22 -6.16
N TYR A 306 -2.44 11.91 -6.84
CA TYR A 306 -2.76 10.55 -7.31
C TYR A 306 -3.67 10.59 -8.55
N CYS A 307 -3.75 9.45 -9.25
CA CYS A 307 -4.73 9.21 -10.30
C CYS A 307 -5.64 8.05 -9.89
N ILE A 308 -6.94 8.20 -10.12
CA ILE A 308 -7.90 7.11 -10.10
C ILE A 308 -8.26 6.79 -11.55
N LEU A 309 -7.92 5.57 -11.95
CA LEU A 309 -8.01 5.10 -13.33
C LEU A 309 -9.03 3.97 -13.38
N ARG A 310 -10.07 4.12 -14.19
CA ARG A 310 -11.05 3.08 -14.44
C ARG A 310 -10.51 2.10 -15.48
N ILE A 311 -10.70 0.80 -15.27
CA ILE A 311 -10.36 -0.21 -16.29
C ILE A 311 -11.35 -0.10 -17.45
N ARG A 312 -10.85 -0.03 -18.69
CA ARG A 312 -11.69 -0.14 -19.89
C ARG A 312 -12.21 -1.57 -20.02
N THR A 313 -13.53 -1.71 -20.06
CA THR A 313 -14.16 -2.96 -20.49
C THR A 313 -14.18 -3.00 -22.02
N GLU A 314 -13.78 -4.13 -22.61
CA GLU A 314 -13.92 -4.31 -24.06
C GLU A 314 -15.41 -4.25 -24.47
N PRO A 315 -15.74 -3.72 -25.66
CA PRO A 315 -17.12 -3.66 -26.13
C PRO A 315 -17.70 -5.08 -26.23
N GLY A 316 -18.71 -5.39 -25.40
CA GLY A 316 -19.42 -6.68 -25.43
C GLY A 316 -19.34 -7.52 -24.14
N GLN A 317 -18.53 -7.14 -23.16
CA GLN A 317 -18.60 -7.71 -21.81
C GLN A 317 -19.51 -6.85 -20.92
N GLU A 318 -20.79 -7.22 -20.82
CA GLU A 318 -21.62 -6.73 -19.72
C GLU A 318 -21.12 -7.36 -18.41
N ARG A 319 -20.61 -6.53 -17.49
CA ARG A 319 -20.33 -6.96 -16.11
C ARG A 319 -21.66 -7.08 -15.35
N PRO A 320 -21.90 -8.16 -14.60
CA PRO A 320 -23.08 -8.25 -13.75
C PRO A 320 -22.93 -7.21 -12.63
N GLY A 321 -23.80 -6.19 -12.62
CA GLY A 321 -23.89 -5.21 -11.52
C GLY A 321 -23.83 -3.73 -11.91
N GLY A 322 -23.75 -3.37 -13.19
CA GLY A 322 -23.81 -1.97 -13.61
C GLY A 322 -25.24 -1.45 -13.80
N ARG A 323 -25.84 -0.90 -12.73
CA ARG A 323 -26.87 0.15 -12.82
C ARG A 323 -26.62 1.19 -11.76
#